data_AF-A0A5B6V9Q7-F1
#
_entry.id   AF-A0A5B6V9Q7-F1
#
_cell.length_a   1.000
_cell.length_b   1.000
_cell.length_c   1.000
_cell.angle_alpha   90.00
_cell.angle_beta   90.00
_cell.angle_gamma   90.00
#
_symmetry.space_group_name_H-M   'P 1'
#
loop_
_entity.id
_entity.type
_entity.pdbx_description
1 polymer ?
#
loop_
_entity_poly.entity_id
_entity_poly.type
_entity_poly.pdbx_seq_one_letter_code
_entity_poly.pdbx_strand_id
1 'polypeptide(L)'
;MKLVSSMSMHIEFTEFIIRVSNPLGKCVLVDRVCKGCPLMIKVHCFPVDLMLLPFDEFDIILGMDWLVTHGVIVNCGNKHIELRDENDDLIRVESDKPDRSLIVISTMLAQRYLRKGHEAYLAFLKIESAPIVCEYQDVFLEKLPGLPPDREIEFRIELVPGAAPISIASYRMAPTDLKELKVQLQELTDKGFARLSFSPWGAPVLFVKKKDISTRLCIDYR
;
A
#
# COMPACT_ATOMS: atom_id res chain seq x y z
N MET A 1 11.23 -5.02 -18.96
CA MET A 1 10.56 -3.97 -19.78
C MET A 1 9.80 -2.92 -18.97
N LYS A 2 9.31 -3.22 -17.76
CA LYS A 2 8.51 -2.30 -16.95
C LYS A 2 9.17 -0.93 -16.72
N LEU A 3 10.46 -0.90 -16.38
CA LEU A 3 11.21 0.33 -16.11
C LEU A 3 11.25 1.29 -17.31
N VAL A 4 11.50 0.77 -18.51
CA VAL A 4 11.58 1.56 -19.74
C VAL A 4 10.23 2.20 -20.07
N SER A 5 9.14 1.43 -19.92
CA SER A 5 7.78 1.95 -20.14
C SER A 5 7.35 2.97 -19.07
N SER A 6 7.78 2.82 -17.82
CA SER A 6 7.43 3.76 -16.75
C SER A 6 8.23 5.05 -16.79
N MET A 7 9.46 5.02 -17.31
CA MET A 7 10.38 6.17 -17.32
C MET A 7 10.48 6.87 -18.68
N SER A 8 9.69 6.47 -19.69
CA SER A 8 9.65 7.08 -21.03
C SER A 8 11.04 7.24 -21.67
N MET A 9 11.89 6.22 -21.53
CA MET A 9 13.27 6.28 -22.01
C MET A 9 13.34 6.17 -23.54
N HIS A 10 14.25 6.90 -24.17
CA HIS A 10 14.49 6.81 -25.61
C HIS A 10 15.24 5.52 -25.94
N ILE A 11 14.68 4.71 -26.85
CA ILE A 11 15.24 3.42 -27.25
C ILE A 11 15.84 3.54 -28.64
N GLU A 12 17.07 3.09 -28.79
CA GLU A 12 17.78 3.00 -30.06
C GLU A 12 18.12 1.54 -30.39
N PHE A 13 18.32 1.27 -31.68
CA PHE A 13 18.88 0.01 -32.12
C PHE A 13 20.42 0.05 -32.03
N THR A 14 21.02 -1.05 -31.61
CA THR A 14 22.47 -1.23 -31.67
C THR A 14 22.91 -1.55 -33.09
N GLU A 15 24.14 -1.21 -33.45
CA GLU A 15 24.70 -1.50 -34.77
C GLU A 15 24.88 -3.01 -35.01
N PHE A 16 25.09 -3.77 -33.93
CA PHE A 16 25.29 -5.21 -33.95
C PHE A 16 24.32 -5.90 -32.98
N ILE A 17 23.89 -7.11 -33.32
CA ILE A 17 23.09 -7.97 -32.43
C ILE A 17 24.02 -8.60 -31.39
N ILE A 18 23.70 -8.40 -30.12
CA ILE A 18 24.50 -8.88 -29.00
C ILE A 18 23.83 -10.12 -28.42
N ARG A 19 24.62 -11.20 -28.27
CA ARG A 19 24.16 -12.42 -27.62
C ARG A 19 24.49 -12.38 -26.14
N VAL A 20 23.45 -12.32 -25.30
CA VAL A 20 23.57 -12.31 -23.84
C VAL A 20 23.18 -13.67 -23.29
N SER A 21 23.99 -14.23 -22.39
CA SER A 21 23.70 -15.49 -21.70
C SER A 21 23.71 -15.28 -20.19
N ASN A 22 22.76 -15.89 -19.49
CA ASN A 22 22.74 -15.88 -18.03
C ASN A 22 23.32 -17.19 -17.44
N PRO A 23 23.66 -17.22 -16.13
CA PRO A 23 24.19 -18.43 -15.47
C PRO A 23 23.24 -19.63 -15.46
N LEU A 24 21.94 -19.42 -15.71
CA LEU A 24 20.93 -20.48 -15.81
C LEU A 24 20.88 -21.13 -17.21
N GLY A 25 21.80 -20.76 -18.11
CA GLY A 25 21.88 -21.30 -19.46
C GLY A 25 20.88 -20.69 -20.45
N LYS A 26 20.12 -19.66 -20.05
CA LYS A 26 19.25 -18.92 -20.98
C LYS A 26 20.11 -18.00 -21.82
N CYS A 27 19.80 -17.93 -23.12
CA CYS A 27 20.50 -17.08 -24.07
C CYS A 27 19.49 -16.26 -24.87
N VAL A 28 19.76 -14.97 -25.03
CA VAL A 28 18.91 -14.01 -25.71
C VAL A 28 19.74 -13.16 -26.66
N LEU A 29 19.15 -12.80 -27.80
CA LEU A 29 19.70 -11.82 -28.72
C LEU A 29 19.09 -10.46 -28.41
N VAL A 30 19.94 -9.44 -28.32
CA VAL A 30 19.56 -8.09 -27.90
C VAL A 30 20.09 -7.11 -28.92
N ASP A 31 19.22 -6.23 -29.40
CA ASP A 31 19.51 -5.21 -30.41
C ASP A 31 19.01 -3.82 -29.99
N ARG A 32 18.58 -3.65 -28.73
CA ARG A 32 18.00 -2.40 -28.20
C ARG A 32 18.77 -1.88 -27.01
N VAL A 33 19.02 -0.58 -27.02
CA VAL A 33 19.77 0.14 -25.97
C VAL A 33 19.12 1.49 -25.68
N CYS A 34 19.10 1.88 -24.41
CA CYS A 34 18.87 3.26 -23.97
C CYS A 34 20.23 3.88 -23.63
N LYS A 35 20.64 4.94 -24.33
CA LYS A 35 21.95 5.57 -24.12
C LYS A 35 21.90 6.73 -23.15
N GLY A 36 23.00 6.97 -22.44
CA GLY A 36 23.19 8.14 -21.58
C GLY A 36 22.15 8.24 -20.46
N CYS A 37 21.65 7.11 -19.98
CA CYS A 37 20.63 7.07 -18.94
C CYS A 37 21.21 7.61 -17.63
N PRO A 38 20.56 8.56 -16.94
CA PRO A 38 21.06 9.07 -15.68
C PRO A 38 20.81 8.04 -14.56
N LEU A 39 21.88 7.37 -14.10
CA LEU A 39 21.83 6.52 -12.92
C LEU A 39 22.19 7.33 -11.68
N MET A 40 21.19 7.59 -10.84
CA MET A 40 21.40 8.31 -9.59
C MET A 40 21.86 7.36 -8.49
N ILE A 41 23.06 7.61 -7.95
CA ILE A 41 23.58 6.91 -6.77
C ILE A 41 23.79 7.97 -5.68
N LYS A 42 22.94 7.94 -4.66
CA LYS A 42 22.78 9.03 -3.68
C LYS A 42 22.43 10.34 -4.39
N VAL A 43 23.32 11.33 -4.35
CA VAL A 43 23.14 12.65 -4.98
C VAL A 43 23.94 12.83 -6.26
N HIS A 44 24.67 11.79 -6.70
CA HIS A 44 25.56 11.85 -7.85
C HIS A 44 24.92 11.13 -9.04
N CYS A 45 25.10 11.71 -10.23
CA CYS A 45 24.57 11.17 -11.47
C CYS A 45 25.68 10.46 -12.24
N PHE A 46 25.40 9.25 -12.71
CA PHE A 46 26.31 8.44 -13.51
C PHE A 46 25.62 8.09 -14.84
N PRO A 47 26.10 8.61 -15.98
CA PRO A 47 25.54 8.21 -17.27
C PRO A 47 25.84 6.74 -17.55
N VAL A 48 24.84 5.99 -18.01
CA VAL A 48 24.99 4.57 -18.36
C VAL A 48 24.17 4.21 -19.60
N ASP A 49 24.74 3.36 -20.45
CA ASP A 49 24.04 2.76 -21.58
C ASP A 49 23.42 1.43 -21.14
N LEU A 50 22.11 1.28 -21.29
CA LEU A 50 21.34 0.15 -20.76
C LEU A 50 20.73 -0.66 -21.90
N MET A 51 21.15 -1.93 -22.02
CA MET A 51 20.56 -2.87 -22.96
C MET A 51 19.26 -3.47 -22.43
N LEU A 52 18.25 -3.59 -23.29
CA LEU A 52 16.95 -4.12 -22.90
C LEU A 52 16.98 -5.65 -22.85
N LEU A 53 17.03 -6.20 -21.64
CA LEU A 53 16.96 -7.63 -21.41
C LEU A 53 15.51 -8.09 -21.14
N PRO A 54 15.08 -9.24 -21.70
CA PRO A 54 13.76 -9.84 -21.44
C PRO A 54 13.76 -10.69 -20.15
N PHE A 55 14.55 -10.31 -19.14
CA PHE A 55 14.59 -10.99 -17.84
C PHE A 55 13.83 -10.15 -16.81
N ASP A 56 13.02 -10.79 -15.96
CA ASP A 56 12.23 -10.14 -14.91
C ASP A 56 12.84 -10.29 -13.51
N GLU A 57 14.10 -10.74 -13.43
CA GLU A 57 14.78 -11.04 -12.16
C GLU A 57 15.39 -9.78 -11.51
N PHE A 58 15.85 -8.82 -12.32
CA PHE A 58 16.52 -7.59 -11.87
C PHE A 58 16.07 -6.40 -12.72
N ASP A 59 15.99 -5.22 -12.13
CA ASP A 59 15.63 -3.99 -12.85
C ASP A 59 16.76 -3.47 -13.74
N ILE A 60 18.00 -3.46 -13.21
CA ILE A 60 19.20 -2.99 -13.89
C ILE A 60 20.37 -3.92 -13.52
N ILE A 61 21.20 -4.26 -14.51
CA ILE A 61 22.46 -4.98 -14.32
C ILE A 61 23.58 -4.09 -14.85
N LEU A 62 24.51 -3.70 -13.99
CA LEU A 62 25.67 -2.89 -14.38
C LEU A 62 26.81 -3.82 -14.79
N GLY A 63 27.27 -3.63 -16.02
CA GLY A 63 28.34 -4.42 -16.62
C GLY A 63 29.72 -4.05 -16.10
N MET A 64 30.71 -4.88 -16.45
CA MET A 64 32.11 -4.65 -16.10
C MET A 64 32.68 -3.37 -16.72
N ASP A 65 32.20 -2.99 -17.90
CA ASP A 65 32.54 -1.74 -18.57
C ASP A 65 32.20 -0.52 -17.71
N TRP A 66 30.96 -0.46 -17.20
CA TRP A 66 30.52 0.61 -16.32
C TRP A 66 31.28 0.59 -14.99
N LEU A 67 31.51 -0.61 -14.42
CA LEU A 67 32.25 -0.77 -13.17
C LEU A 67 33.70 -0.30 -13.28
N VAL A 68 34.38 -0.62 -14.39
CA VAL A 68 35.77 -0.20 -14.64
C VAL A 68 35.86 1.30 -14.86
N THR A 69 34.94 1.88 -15.65
CA THR A 69 34.90 3.34 -15.91
C THR A 69 34.85 4.16 -14.63
N HIS A 70 34.11 3.70 -13.61
CA HIS A 70 33.94 4.42 -12.35
C HIS A 70 34.81 3.89 -11.20
N GLY A 71 35.78 3.02 -11.52
CA GLY A 71 36.72 2.46 -10.53
C GLY A 71 36.02 1.72 -9.40
N VAL A 72 34.93 1.00 -9.68
CA VAL A 72 34.07 0.43 -8.65
C VAL A 72 34.77 -0.73 -7.95
N ILE A 73 34.85 -0.65 -6.62
CA ILE A 73 35.34 -1.71 -5.73
C ILE A 73 34.15 -2.35 -5.03
N VAL A 74 33.94 -3.63 -5.28
CA VAL A 74 32.86 -4.41 -4.66
C VAL A 74 33.40 -5.18 -3.46
N ASN A 75 32.95 -4.81 -2.26
CA ASN A 75 33.27 -5.53 -1.03
C ASN A 75 32.09 -6.42 -0.60
N CYS A 76 32.10 -7.68 -1.05
CA CYS A 76 31.04 -8.63 -0.73
C CYS A 76 30.96 -8.98 0.77
N GLY A 77 32.11 -8.99 1.47
CA GLY A 77 32.16 -9.35 2.90
C GLY A 77 31.47 -8.31 3.78
N ASN A 78 31.74 -7.03 3.52
CA ASN A 78 31.12 -5.91 4.22
C ASN A 78 29.82 -5.42 3.56
N LYS A 79 29.42 -6.04 2.45
CA LYS A 79 28.24 -5.72 1.65
C LYS A 79 28.18 -4.25 1.26
N HIS A 80 29.26 -3.71 0.71
CA HIS A 80 29.29 -2.33 0.22
C HIS A 80 30.04 -2.23 -1.10
N ILE A 81 29.74 -1.19 -1.87
CA ILE A 81 30.48 -0.79 -3.05
C ILE A 81 31.10 0.60 -2.83
N GLU A 82 32.28 0.80 -3.38
CA GLU A 82 32.96 2.10 -3.45
C GLU A 82 33.12 2.46 -4.92
N LEU A 83 32.85 3.71 -5.26
CA LEU A 83 32.98 4.25 -6.62
C LEU A 83 33.36 5.74 -6.54
N ARG A 84 33.83 6.31 -7.63
CA ARG A 84 34.23 7.71 -7.71
C ARG A 84 33.33 8.48 -8.66
N ASP A 85 32.97 9.70 -8.29
CA ASP A 85 32.26 10.61 -9.19
C ASP A 85 33.21 11.35 -10.14
N GLU A 86 32.65 12.30 -10.92
CA GLU A 86 33.42 13.14 -11.84
C GLU A 86 34.44 14.06 -11.14
N ASN A 87 34.26 14.34 -9.84
CA ASN A 87 35.17 15.15 -9.03
C ASN A 87 36.23 14.32 -8.30
N ASP A 88 36.31 13.02 -8.56
CA ASP A 88 37.13 12.04 -7.84
C ASP A 88 36.69 11.80 -6.38
N ASP A 89 35.48 12.24 -6.00
CA ASP A 89 34.95 12.05 -4.65
C ASP A 89 34.56 10.58 -4.42
N LEU A 90 35.04 10.02 -3.30
CA LEU A 90 34.76 8.63 -2.94
C LEU A 90 33.33 8.47 -2.43
N ILE A 91 32.51 7.76 -3.19
CA ILE A 91 31.14 7.40 -2.83
C ILE A 91 31.13 5.96 -2.34
N ARG A 92 30.68 5.77 -1.10
CA ARG A 92 30.43 4.45 -0.52
C ARG A 92 28.95 4.17 -0.42
N VAL A 93 28.48 3.12 -1.08
CA VAL A 93 27.09 2.63 -0.99
C VAL A 93 27.11 1.33 -0.21
N GLU A 94 26.47 1.33 0.95
CA GLU A 94 26.27 0.10 1.71
C GLU A 94 24.98 -0.57 1.23
N SER A 95 24.97 -1.90 1.18
CA SER A 95 23.72 -2.66 1.11
C SER A 95 22.83 -2.18 2.24
N ASP A 96 21.54 -2.04 1.95
CA ASP A 96 20.54 -1.77 2.97
C ASP A 96 20.70 -2.87 4.03
N LYS A 97 21.33 -2.52 5.15
CA LYS A 97 21.21 -3.34 6.35
C LYS A 97 19.71 -3.26 6.64
N PRO A 98 19.02 -4.35 7.03
CA PRO A 98 17.78 -4.15 7.75
C PRO A 98 18.17 -3.16 8.85
N ASP A 99 17.60 -1.98 8.71
CA ASP A 99 17.98 -0.75 9.36
C ASP A 99 18.33 -1.05 10.81
N ARG A 100 19.26 -0.31 11.43
CA ARG A 100 19.43 -0.38 12.89
C ARG A 100 18.04 -0.31 13.46
N SER A 101 17.52 -1.45 13.93
CA SER A 101 16.08 -1.64 14.10
C SER A 101 15.61 -0.45 14.90
N LEU A 102 14.85 0.46 14.25
CA LEU A 102 14.37 1.65 14.92
C LEU A 102 13.75 1.13 16.21
N ILE A 103 14.31 1.53 17.35
CA ILE A 103 13.84 1.01 18.62
C ILE A 103 12.48 1.66 18.82
N VAL A 104 11.45 0.97 18.36
CA VAL A 104 10.07 1.38 18.54
C VAL A 104 9.74 1.15 20.00
N ILE A 105 9.65 2.24 20.75
CA ILE A 105 9.19 2.21 22.13
C ILE A 105 7.69 2.46 22.18
N SER A 106 7.01 1.86 23.16
CA SER A 106 5.60 2.14 23.39
C SER A 106 5.38 3.59 23.82
N THR A 107 4.18 4.11 23.60
CA THR A 107 3.76 5.44 24.07
C THR A 107 3.92 5.60 25.58
N MET A 108 3.65 4.54 26.36
CA MET A 108 3.86 4.53 27.81
C MET A 108 5.34 4.69 28.17
N LEU A 109 6.23 4.02 27.45
CA LEU A 109 7.67 4.10 27.70
C LEU A 109 8.22 5.47 27.29
N ALA A 110 7.76 6.02 26.16
CA ALA A 110 8.06 7.38 25.74
C ALA A 110 7.64 8.42 26.79
N GLN A 111 6.41 8.32 27.31
CA GLN A 111 5.93 9.18 28.40
C GLN A 111 6.78 9.06 29.67
N ARG A 112 7.26 7.86 29.99
CA ARG A 112 8.13 7.64 31.16
C ARG A 112 9.49 8.34 30.99
N TYR A 113 10.06 8.32 29.79
CA TYR A 113 11.32 9.04 29.51
C TYR A 113 11.15 10.55 29.56
N LEU A 114 10.06 11.08 29.00
CA LEU A 114 9.72 12.50 29.09
C LEU A 114 9.59 12.95 30.55
N ARG A 115 8.92 12.17 31.41
CA ARG A 115 8.82 12.46 32.86
C ARG A 115 10.18 12.44 33.58
N LYS A 116 11.16 11.72 33.05
CA LYS A 116 12.54 11.70 33.56
C LYS A 116 13.39 12.84 33.00
N GLY A 117 12.79 13.82 32.31
CA GLY A 117 13.48 14.99 31.78
C GLY A 117 14.32 14.73 30.53
N HIS A 118 14.04 13.64 29.79
CA HIS A 118 14.72 13.40 28.51
C HIS A 118 14.15 14.33 27.44
N GLU A 119 15.02 14.84 26.57
CA GLU A 119 14.63 15.66 25.42
C GLU A 119 13.96 14.79 24.35
N ALA A 120 12.91 15.32 23.74
CA ALA A 120 12.23 14.68 22.62
C ALA A 120 12.04 15.68 21.49
N TYR A 121 12.21 15.19 20.27
CA TYR A 121 12.05 15.97 19.05
C TYR A 121 10.92 15.36 18.23
N LEU A 122 10.06 16.21 17.68
CA LEU A 122 9.04 15.80 16.74
C LEU A 122 9.62 15.86 15.32
N ALA A 123 9.87 14.71 14.71
CA ALA A 123 10.21 14.62 13.30
C ALA A 123 8.93 14.39 12.48
N PHE A 124 8.64 15.28 11.53
CA PHE A 124 7.58 15.05 10.56
C PHE A 124 8.16 14.25 9.39
N LEU A 125 7.97 12.94 9.43
CA LEU A 125 8.24 12.07 8.28
C LEU A 125 6.97 12.00 7.46
N LYS A 126 7.03 12.44 6.20
CA LYS A 126 5.99 12.13 5.22
C LYS A 126 6.16 10.65 4.89
N ILE A 127 5.53 9.79 5.70
CA ILE A 127 5.44 8.37 5.42
C ILE A 127 4.65 8.28 4.12
N GLU A 128 5.32 7.93 3.03
CA GLU A 128 4.63 7.51 1.83
C GLU A 128 3.74 6.34 2.25
N SER A 129 2.43 6.51 2.08
CA SER A 129 1.45 5.49 2.44
C SER A 129 1.85 4.18 1.80
N ALA A 130 1.64 3.07 2.52
CA ALA A 130 1.96 1.74 2.05
C ALA A 130 1.52 1.61 0.57
N PRO A 131 2.42 1.23 -0.37
CA PRO A 131 2.14 1.27 -1.81
C PRO A 131 0.81 0.61 -2.19
N ILE A 132 0.44 -0.45 -1.47
CA ILE A 132 -0.82 -1.18 -1.66
C ILE A 132 -2.08 -0.34 -1.31
N VAL A 133 -2.02 0.54 -0.31
CA VAL A 133 -3.15 1.43 0.03
C VAL A 133 -3.32 2.50 -1.05
N CYS A 134 -2.22 2.97 -1.65
CA CYS A 134 -2.27 3.89 -2.79
C CYS A 134 -2.85 3.23 -4.05
N GLU A 135 -2.49 1.96 -4.28
CA GLU A 135 -2.95 1.20 -5.46
C GLU A 135 -4.46 0.92 -5.41
N TYR A 136 -5.02 0.67 -4.22
CA TYR A 136 -6.42 0.28 -4.02
C TYR A 136 -7.23 1.30 -3.19
N GLN A 137 -7.12 2.59 -3.51
CA GLN A 137 -7.82 3.65 -2.78
C GLN A 137 -9.35 3.51 -2.80
N ASP A 138 -9.90 2.92 -3.86
CA ASP A 138 -11.33 2.61 -4.03
C ASP A 138 -11.82 1.51 -3.05
N VAL A 139 -10.92 0.61 -2.64
CA VAL A 139 -11.19 -0.43 -1.64
C VAL A 139 -11.06 0.11 -0.21
N PHE A 140 -10.08 0.99 0.03
CA PHE A 140 -9.75 1.53 1.35
C PHE A 140 -10.40 2.89 1.65
N LEU A 141 -11.67 3.08 1.27
CA LEU A 141 -12.41 4.30 1.56
C LEU A 141 -12.76 4.42 3.04
N GLU A 142 -12.67 5.64 3.58
CA GLU A 142 -13.07 5.94 4.97
C GLU A 142 -14.58 5.69 5.20
N LYS A 143 -15.38 5.82 4.14
CA LYS A 143 -16.82 5.55 4.15
C LYS A 143 -17.20 4.67 2.97
N LEU A 144 -18.04 3.66 3.23
CA LEU A 144 -18.57 2.78 2.19
C LEU A 144 -19.50 3.57 1.24
N PRO A 145 -19.31 3.46 -0.09
CA PRO A 145 -20.08 4.21 -1.08
C PRO A 145 -21.50 3.67 -1.28
N GLY A 146 -21.77 2.42 -0.88
CA GLY A 146 -23.07 1.76 -1.04
C GLY A 146 -22.92 0.24 -1.03
N LEU A 147 -23.94 -0.45 -1.53
CA LEU A 147 -23.88 -1.89 -1.76
C LEU A 147 -22.86 -2.23 -2.85
N PRO A 148 -22.16 -3.38 -2.74
CA PRO A 148 -21.34 -3.88 -3.83
C PRO A 148 -22.21 -4.27 -5.05
N PRO A 149 -21.62 -4.42 -6.24
CA PRO A 149 -22.30 -4.98 -7.40
C PRO A 149 -22.92 -6.35 -7.10
N ASP A 150 -24.01 -6.67 -7.80
CA ASP A 150 -24.67 -7.97 -7.70
C ASP A 150 -23.67 -9.11 -7.96
N ARG A 151 -23.76 -10.17 -7.16
CA ARG A 151 -22.91 -11.36 -7.23
C ARG A 151 -23.79 -12.58 -7.52
N GLU A 152 -23.21 -13.60 -8.15
CA GLU A 152 -23.91 -14.87 -8.44
C GLU A 152 -24.33 -15.62 -7.17
N ILE A 153 -23.69 -15.33 -6.03
CA ILE A 153 -23.95 -15.97 -4.75
C ILE A 153 -24.84 -15.06 -3.90
N GLU A 154 -26.06 -15.52 -3.62
CA GLU A 154 -26.98 -14.86 -2.70
C GLU A 154 -26.80 -15.38 -1.27
N PHE A 155 -26.80 -14.48 -0.29
CA PHE A 155 -26.88 -14.86 1.12
C PHE A 155 -28.34 -15.18 1.49
N ARG A 156 -28.60 -16.42 1.94
CA ARG A 156 -29.94 -16.86 2.37
C ARG A 156 -29.93 -17.12 3.87
N ILE A 157 -30.98 -16.67 4.54
CA ILE A 157 -31.24 -16.99 5.95
C ILE A 157 -32.18 -18.20 5.95
N GLU A 158 -31.65 -19.37 6.32
CA GLU A 158 -32.46 -20.58 6.48
C GLU A 158 -33.22 -20.54 7.81
N LEU A 159 -34.54 -20.71 7.74
CA LEU A 159 -35.39 -20.78 8.92
C LEU A 159 -35.51 -22.22 9.41
N VAL A 160 -35.63 -22.39 10.72
CA VAL A 160 -35.99 -23.69 11.31
C VAL A 160 -37.38 -24.11 10.78
N PRO A 161 -37.58 -25.37 10.38
CA PRO A 161 -38.88 -25.83 9.87
C PRO A 161 -40.02 -25.52 10.85
N GLY A 162 -41.10 -24.92 10.33
CA GLY A 162 -42.26 -24.52 11.12
C GLY A 162 -42.14 -23.17 11.84
N ALA A 163 -41.04 -22.42 11.67
CA ALA A 163 -40.91 -21.07 12.20
C ALA A 163 -41.97 -20.14 11.58
N ALA A 164 -42.76 -19.50 12.44
CA ALA A 164 -43.74 -18.49 12.04
C ALA A 164 -43.17 -17.07 12.21
N PRO A 165 -43.68 -16.07 11.45
CA PRO A 165 -43.23 -14.69 11.59
C PRO A 165 -43.42 -14.12 12.99
N ILE A 166 -42.40 -13.38 13.46
CA ILE A 166 -42.42 -12.66 14.73
C ILE A 166 -42.33 -11.16 14.44
N SER A 167 -43.28 -10.39 14.97
CA SER A 167 -43.28 -8.93 14.88
C SER A 167 -43.35 -8.32 16.28
N ILE A 168 -42.23 -7.73 16.71
CA ILE A 168 -42.07 -7.10 18.01
C ILE A 168 -42.14 -5.59 17.83
N ALA A 169 -42.90 -4.92 18.70
CA ALA A 169 -43.00 -3.47 18.70
C ALA A 169 -41.67 -2.80 19.09
N SER A 170 -41.35 -1.68 18.44
CA SER A 170 -40.17 -0.88 18.76
C SER A 170 -40.18 -0.40 20.22
N TYR A 171 -38.99 -0.31 20.83
CA TYR A 171 -38.84 0.28 22.15
C TYR A 171 -39.25 1.76 22.16
N ARG A 172 -39.71 2.24 23.32
CA ARG A 172 -40.00 3.66 23.52
C ARG A 172 -38.68 4.44 23.48
N MET A 173 -38.66 5.49 22.67
CA MET A 173 -37.49 6.35 22.45
C MET A 173 -37.81 7.79 22.84
N ALA A 174 -36.80 8.51 23.34
CA ALA A 174 -36.92 9.94 23.56
C ALA A 174 -36.99 10.70 22.22
N PRO A 175 -37.51 11.94 22.18
CA PRO A 175 -37.56 12.73 20.95
C PRO A 175 -36.21 12.92 20.25
N THR A 176 -35.12 13.01 21.02
CA THR A 176 -33.75 13.10 20.51
C THR A 176 -33.32 11.82 19.80
N ASP A 177 -33.66 10.66 20.37
CA ASP A 177 -33.32 9.35 19.80
C ASP A 177 -34.14 9.07 18.55
N LEU A 178 -35.41 9.48 18.52
CA LEU A 178 -36.24 9.40 17.31
C LEU A 178 -35.69 10.25 16.16
N LYS A 179 -35.16 11.44 16.46
CA LYS A 179 -34.50 12.29 15.47
C LYS A 179 -33.25 11.60 14.92
N GLU A 180 -32.43 11.03 15.78
CA GLU A 180 -31.23 10.28 15.40
C GLU A 180 -31.58 9.02 14.57
N LEU A 181 -32.62 8.30 14.97
CA LEU A 181 -33.13 7.12 14.25
C LEU A 181 -33.48 7.48 12.81
N LYS A 182 -34.17 8.61 12.61
CA LYS A 182 -34.52 9.08 11.27
C LYS A 182 -33.29 9.40 10.42
N VAL A 183 -32.26 10.02 11.00
CA VAL A 183 -31.01 10.34 10.29
C VAL A 183 -30.30 9.05 9.86
N GLN A 184 -30.07 8.12 10.78
CA GLN A 184 -29.36 6.88 10.44
C GLN A 184 -30.15 6.00 9.46
N LEU A 185 -31.48 5.94 9.56
CA LEU A 185 -32.33 5.23 8.57
C LEU A 185 -32.26 5.88 7.19
N GLN A 186 -32.23 7.21 7.11
CA GLN A 186 -32.08 7.92 5.85
C GLN A 186 -30.73 7.59 5.21
N GLU A 187 -29.64 7.66 5.98
CA GLU A 187 -28.30 7.30 5.50
C GLU A 187 -28.22 5.86 4.99
N LEU A 188 -28.85 4.90 5.68
CA LEU A 188 -28.90 3.50 5.25
C LEU A 188 -29.70 3.34 3.95
N THR A 189 -30.78 4.11 3.79
CA THR A 189 -31.63 4.07 2.59
C THR A 189 -30.93 4.72 1.39
N ASP A 190 -30.30 5.87 1.59
CA ASP A 190 -29.57 6.61 0.55
C ASP A 190 -28.39 5.79 0.00
N LYS A 191 -27.76 4.98 0.86
CA LYS A 191 -26.67 4.04 0.46
C LYS A 191 -27.18 2.71 -0.10
N GLY A 192 -28.49 2.49 -0.13
CA GLY A 192 -29.12 1.24 -0.57
C GLY A 192 -28.99 0.06 0.39
N PHE A 193 -28.45 0.26 1.60
CA PHE A 193 -28.32 -0.80 2.61
C PHE A 193 -29.66 -1.21 3.23
N ALA A 194 -30.65 -0.32 3.20
CA ALA A 194 -32.01 -0.59 3.66
C ALA A 194 -33.02 -0.09 2.63
N ARG A 195 -34.22 -0.68 2.66
CA ARG A 195 -35.38 -0.23 1.89
C ARG A 195 -36.64 -0.41 2.69
N LEU A 196 -37.67 0.34 2.36
CA LEU A 196 -39.02 0.11 2.90
C LEU A 196 -39.48 -1.31 2.53
N SER A 197 -40.13 -1.97 3.48
CA SER A 197 -40.67 -3.32 3.28
C SER A 197 -42.00 -3.49 4.01
N PHE A 198 -42.81 -4.44 3.53
CA PHE A 198 -44.06 -4.88 4.15
C PHE A 198 -43.89 -6.29 4.72
N SER A 199 -42.92 -6.44 5.62
CA SER A 199 -42.57 -7.74 6.19
C SER A 199 -43.53 -8.15 7.32
N PRO A 200 -43.95 -9.43 7.41
CA PRO A 200 -44.63 -9.95 8.60
C PRO A 200 -43.67 -10.12 9.79
N TRP A 201 -42.36 -10.03 9.55
CA TRP A 201 -41.30 -10.03 10.57
C TRP A 201 -40.91 -8.61 10.96
N GLY A 202 -40.76 -8.36 12.26
CA GLY A 202 -40.36 -7.07 12.80
C GLY A 202 -39.52 -7.23 14.06
N ALA A 203 -38.35 -6.59 14.07
CA ALA A 203 -37.42 -6.58 15.20
C ALA A 203 -37.29 -5.15 15.76
N PRO A 204 -37.19 -4.98 17.08
CA PRO A 204 -37.04 -3.66 17.67
C PRO A 204 -35.61 -3.13 17.45
N VAL A 205 -35.49 -1.81 17.50
CA VAL A 205 -34.22 -1.09 17.35
C VAL A 205 -33.84 -0.44 18.66
N LEU A 206 -32.55 -0.41 18.96
CA LEU A 206 -31.98 0.26 20.13
C LEU A 206 -30.69 1.01 19.76
N PHE A 207 -30.32 2.00 20.58
CA PHE A 207 -29.07 2.75 20.42
C PHE A 207 -28.01 2.32 21.41
N VAL A 208 -26.79 2.12 20.92
CA VAL A 208 -25.60 1.83 21.75
C VAL A 208 -24.64 3.00 21.66
N LYS A 209 -24.15 3.48 22.81
CA LYS A 209 -23.11 4.52 22.86
C LYS A 209 -21.74 3.93 22.52
N LYS A 210 -21.04 4.57 21.59
CA LYS A 210 -19.65 4.29 21.25
C LYS A 210 -18.68 5.03 22.17
N LYS A 211 -17.40 4.69 22.07
CA LYS A 211 -16.30 5.33 22.82
C LYS A 211 -16.16 6.82 22.52
N ASP A 212 -16.50 7.24 21.31
CA ASP A 212 -16.50 8.64 20.85
C ASP A 212 -17.79 9.40 21.24
N ILE A 213 -18.61 8.83 22.14
CA ILE A 213 -19.88 9.38 22.63
C ILE A 213 -21.01 9.34 21.58
N SER A 214 -20.72 9.05 20.31
CA SER A 214 -21.74 8.87 19.28
C SER A 214 -22.61 7.64 19.55
N THR A 215 -23.83 7.61 19.01
CA THR A 215 -24.74 6.47 19.10
C THR A 215 -24.70 5.64 17.82
N ARG A 216 -24.93 4.34 17.95
CA ARG A 216 -25.06 3.40 16.82
C ARG A 216 -26.43 2.73 16.90
N LEU A 217 -27.15 2.75 15.78
CA LEU A 217 -28.36 1.96 15.60
C LEU A 217 -28.04 0.47 15.61
N CYS A 218 -28.73 -0.30 16.46
CA CYS A 218 -28.62 -1.75 16.56
C CYS A 218 -30.02 -2.38 16.46
N ILE A 219 -30.14 -3.42 15.64
CA ILE A 219 -31.37 -4.21 15.51
C ILE A 219 -31.25 -5.41 16.45
N ASP A 220 -32.27 -5.62 17.28
CA ASP A 220 -32.32 -6.73 18.21
C ASP A 220 -32.94 -7.96 17.55
N TYR A 221 -32.09 -8.83 16.99
CA TYR A 221 -32.50 -10.06 16.31
C TYR A 221 -32.61 -11.29 17.23
N ARG A 222 -32.60 -11.08 18.56
CA ARG A 222 -32.68 -12.18 19.55
C ARG A 222 -34.06 -12.83 19.61
#